data_AF-A0A3C1S3S4-F1
#
_entry.id   AF-A0A3C1S3S4-F1
#
_cell.length_a   1.000
_cell.length_b   1.000
_cell.length_c   1.000
_cell.angle_alpha   90.00
_cell.angle_beta   90.00
_cell.angle_gamma   90.00
#
_symmetry.space_group_name_H-M   'P 1'
#
loop_
_entity.id
_entity.type
_entity.pdbx_description
1 polymer ?
#
loop_
_entity_poly.entity_id
_entity_poly.type
_entity_poly.pdbx_seq_one_letter_code
_entity_poly.pdbx_strand_id
1 'polypeptide(L)'
;SSYGLLYLNYELALRGFQTIYLGQSLPLNNLKYFFDSEKDVCFVNSMTVKPYDEKLQGYFEEVDSVLNSTNHTFVSLGHKAMSVDLSSFKSNIRSFPSVIKFLDQI
;
A
#
# COMPACT_ATOMS: atom_id res chain seq x y z
N SER A 1 -8.04 -1.38 8.95
CA SER A 1 -8.51 -2.64 9.61
C SER A 1 -8.55 -3.76 8.57
N SER A 2 -8.39 -5.02 8.98
CA SER A 2 -8.32 -6.18 8.07
C SER A 2 -9.57 -6.35 7.21
N TYR A 3 -10.75 -5.98 7.74
CA TYR A 3 -12.02 -5.97 7.02
C TYR A 3 -12.07 -4.96 5.86
N GLY A 4 -11.44 -3.80 6.01
CA GLY A 4 -11.41 -2.77 4.95
C GLY A 4 -10.62 -3.24 3.73
N LEU A 5 -9.51 -3.95 3.94
CA LEU A 5 -8.73 -4.53 2.84
C LEU A 5 -9.43 -5.73 2.18
N LEU A 6 -10.18 -6.53 2.95
CA LEU A 6 -10.99 -7.61 2.38
C LEU A 6 -12.11 -7.05 1.49
N TYR A 7 -12.80 -6.01 1.96
CA TYR A 7 -13.80 -5.30 1.17
C TYR A 7 -13.20 -4.68 -0.10
N LEU A 8 -12.03 -4.03 0.01
CA LEU A 8 -11.32 -3.50 -1.16
C LEU A 8 -10.98 -4.60 -2.17
N ASN A 9 -10.46 -5.75 -1.70
CA ASN A 9 -10.15 -6.87 -2.57
C ASN A 9 -11.40 -7.38 -3.32
N TYR A 10 -12.54 -7.45 -2.63
CA TYR A 10 -13.81 -7.82 -3.23
C TYR A 10 -14.26 -6.82 -4.32
N GLU A 11 -14.26 -5.52 -4.01
CA GLU A 11 -14.65 -4.47 -4.96
C GLU A 11 -13.75 -4.43 -6.20
N LEU A 12 -12.44 -4.55 -6.02
CA LEU A 12 -11.49 -4.58 -7.13
C LEU A 12 -11.69 -5.83 -8.01
N ALA A 13 -11.93 -6.99 -7.39
CA ALA A 13 -12.24 -8.22 -8.13
C ALA A 13 -13.53 -8.08 -8.95
N LEU A 14 -14.58 -7.46 -8.39
CA LEU A 14 -15.82 -7.17 -9.12
C LEU A 14 -15.60 -6.23 -10.32
N ARG A 15 -14.67 -5.28 -10.21
CA ARG A 15 -14.28 -4.38 -11.29
C ARG A 15 -13.33 -5.02 -12.33
N GLY A 16 -13.00 -6.31 -12.18
CA GLY A 16 -12.18 -7.07 -13.12
C GLY A 16 -10.66 -6.96 -12.88
N PHE A 17 -10.22 -6.38 -11.77
CA PHE A 17 -8.80 -6.36 -11.41
C PHE A 17 -8.33 -7.74 -10.93
N GLN A 18 -7.11 -8.11 -11.32
CA GLN A 18 -6.43 -9.29 -10.76
C GLN A 18 -5.86 -8.93 -9.39
N THR A 19 -6.49 -9.40 -8.32
CA THR A 19 -6.07 -9.10 -6.95
C THR A 19 -5.73 -10.35 -6.14
N ILE A 20 -4.83 -10.20 -5.17
CA ILE A 20 -4.48 -11.23 -4.20
C ILE A 20 -4.57 -10.62 -2.80
N TYR A 21 -5.41 -11.17 -1.94
CA TYR A 21 -5.49 -10.77 -0.54
C TYR A 21 -4.50 -11.57 0.31
N LEU A 22 -3.47 -10.89 0.82
CA LEU A 22 -2.37 -11.52 1.57
C LEU A 22 -2.60 -11.59 3.09
N GLY A 23 -3.76 -11.15 3.58
CA GLY A 23 -4.09 -11.19 5.01
C GLY A 23 -3.32 -10.16 5.86
N GLN A 24 -3.06 -10.51 7.12
CA GLN A 24 -2.37 -9.65 8.08
C GLN A 24 -0.86 -9.97 8.10
N SER A 25 -0.03 -8.93 8.06
CA SER A 25 1.41 -8.96 8.33
C SER A 25 2.30 -9.68 7.28
N LEU A 26 2.38 -9.10 6.08
CA LEU A 26 3.46 -9.42 5.15
C LEU A 26 4.69 -8.52 5.44
N PRO A 27 5.89 -9.08 5.69
CA PRO A 27 7.11 -8.28 5.79
C PRO A 27 7.41 -7.53 4.50
N LEU A 28 7.91 -6.29 4.57
CA LEU A 28 8.19 -5.47 3.38
C LEU A 28 9.21 -6.11 2.43
N ASN A 29 10.21 -6.84 2.96
CA ASN A 29 11.16 -7.57 2.12
C ASN A 29 10.51 -8.66 1.25
N ASN A 30 9.35 -9.18 1.64
CA ASN A 30 8.63 -10.19 0.86
C ASN A 30 7.94 -9.58 -0.37
N LEU A 31 7.84 -8.25 -0.48
CA LEU A 31 7.32 -7.60 -1.68
C LEU A 31 8.16 -7.94 -2.92
N LYS A 32 9.46 -8.18 -2.72
CA LYS A 32 10.41 -8.53 -3.78
C LYS A 32 10.03 -9.82 -4.52
N TYR A 33 9.30 -10.74 -3.89
CA TYR A 33 8.82 -11.95 -4.54
C TYR A 33 7.82 -11.68 -5.68
N PHE A 34 7.27 -10.47 -5.74
CA PHE A 34 6.32 -10.06 -6.77
C PHE A 34 6.97 -9.19 -7.86
N PHE A 35 8.26 -8.88 -7.74
CA PHE A 35 8.94 -7.97 -8.67
C PHE A 35 9.38 -8.65 -9.96
N ASP A 36 9.55 -9.97 -9.94
CA ASP A 36 9.96 -10.76 -11.11
C ASP A 36 8.83 -10.94 -12.12
N SER A 37 7.62 -10.42 -11.85
CA SER A 37 6.54 -10.41 -12.82
C SER A 37 6.70 -9.27 -13.82
N GLU A 38 6.41 -9.50 -15.10
CA GLU A 38 6.40 -8.43 -16.13
C GLU A 38 5.31 -7.36 -15.89
N LYS A 39 4.54 -7.47 -14.79
CA LYS A 39 3.42 -6.59 -14.48
C LYS A 39 3.79 -5.60 -13.37
N ASP A 40 3.36 -4.36 -13.55
CA ASP A 40 3.41 -3.36 -12.49
C ASP A 40 2.38 -3.72 -11.40
N VAL A 41 2.88 -4.13 -10.23
CA VAL A 41 2.05 -4.46 -9.07
C VAL A 41 1.72 -3.20 -8.25
N CYS A 42 0.47 -3.10 -7.81
CA CYS A 42 0.04 -2.12 -6.82
C CYS A 42 -0.15 -2.80 -5.46
N PHE A 43 0.71 -2.48 -4.51
CA PHE A 43 0.64 -2.98 -3.13
C PHE A 43 -0.23 -2.05 -2.30
N VAL A 44 -1.28 -2.58 -1.65
CA VAL A 44 -2.19 -1.77 -0.85
C VAL A 44 -2.16 -2.23 0.61
N ASN A 45 -1.89 -1.30 1.52
CA ASN A 45 -1.96 -1.53 2.97
C ASN A 45 -3.06 -0.67 3.62
N SER A 46 -3.46 -1.01 4.85
CA SER A 46 -4.31 -0.16 5.68
C SER A 46 -3.72 0.06 7.08
N MET A 47 -3.42 1.32 7.42
CA MET A 47 -2.86 1.78 8.69
C MET A 47 -3.85 2.67 9.44
N THR A 48 -4.69 2.05 10.29
CA THR A 48 -5.69 2.78 11.08
C THR A 48 -5.32 3.00 12.54
N VAL A 49 -4.40 2.21 13.10
CA VAL A 49 -4.05 2.23 14.54
C VAL A 49 -2.54 2.17 14.77
N LYS A 50 -1.81 1.43 13.94
CA LYS A 50 -0.34 1.27 13.98
C LYS A 50 0.23 1.51 12.57
N PRO A 51 1.53 1.85 12.43
CA PRO A 51 2.54 2.05 13.48
C PRO A 51 2.32 3.30 14.35
N TYR A 52 3.02 3.40 15.49
CA TYR A 52 3.13 4.66 16.25
C TYR A 52 3.86 5.69 15.39
N ASP A 53 3.58 6.98 15.60
CA ASP A 53 4.02 8.04 14.68
C ASP A 53 5.55 8.08 14.53
N GLU A 54 6.29 7.75 15.58
CA GLU A 54 7.76 7.63 15.60
C GLU A 54 8.31 6.58 14.61
N LYS A 55 7.54 5.55 14.29
CA LYS A 55 7.93 4.47 13.35
C LYS A 55 7.34 4.64 11.97
N LEU A 56 6.48 5.63 11.78
CA LEU A 56 5.76 5.83 10.53
C LEU A 56 6.72 6.27 9.43
N GLN A 57 7.54 7.29 9.66
CA GLN A 57 8.52 7.77 8.69
C GLN A 57 9.47 6.65 8.25
N GLY A 58 10.10 5.96 9.21
CA GLY A 58 11.02 4.85 8.91
C GLY A 58 10.38 3.68 8.15
N TYR A 59 9.08 3.41 8.37
CA TYR A 59 8.36 2.41 7.59
C TYR A 59 8.25 2.82 6.11
N PHE A 60 7.94 4.08 5.84
CA PHE A 60 7.83 4.57 4.46
C PHE A 60 9.20 4.73 3.78
N GLU A 61 10.26 5.02 4.53
CA GLU A 61 11.65 4.97 4.04
C GLU A 61 12.06 3.54 3.65
N GLU A 62 11.64 2.52 4.43
CA GLU A 62 11.86 1.12 4.07
C GLU A 62 11.08 0.73 2.81
N VAL A 63 9.82 1.18 2.68
CA VAL A 63 9.04 1.02 1.44
C VAL A 63 9.74 1.67 0.26
N ASP A 64 10.19 2.91 0.38
CA ASP A 64 10.90 3.63 -0.69
C ASP A 64 12.18 2.90 -1.11
N SER A 65 12.95 2.39 -0.14
CA SER A 65 14.15 1.60 -0.39
C SER A 65 13.84 0.28 -1.10
N VAL A 66 12.76 -0.41 -0.71
CA VAL A 66 12.36 -1.69 -1.32
C VAL A 66 11.82 -1.50 -2.74
N LEU A 67 11.04 -0.43 -2.99
CA LEU A 67 10.46 -0.14 -4.31
C LEU A 67 11.40 0.64 -5.24
N ASN A 68 12.53 1.14 -4.74
CA ASN A 68 13.48 1.89 -5.53
C ASN A 68 13.87 1.12 -6.80
N SER A 69 13.93 1.83 -7.93
CA SER A 69 14.20 1.25 -9.26
C SER A 69 13.13 0.28 -9.80
N THR A 70 11.92 0.28 -9.25
CA THR A 70 10.76 -0.46 -9.80
C THR A 70 9.67 0.52 -10.26
N ASN A 71 8.77 0.05 -11.11
CA ASN A 71 7.57 0.79 -11.51
C ASN A 71 6.35 0.47 -10.62
N HIS A 72 6.55 -0.31 -9.56
CA HIS A 72 5.49 -0.70 -8.65
C HIS A 72 4.95 0.49 -7.85
N THR A 73 3.68 0.39 -7.46
CA THR A 73 3.01 1.42 -6.66
C THR A 73 2.76 0.90 -5.25
N PHE A 74 3.00 1.73 -4.25
CA PHE A 74 2.59 1.45 -2.88
C PHE A 74 1.50 2.41 -2.43
N VAL A 75 0.35 1.88 -2.02
CA VAL A 75 -0.80 2.63 -1.54
C VAL A 75 -1.00 2.34 -0.06
N SER A 76 -1.01 3.39 0.75
CA SER A 76 -1.27 3.29 2.19
C SER A 76 -2.60 3.98 2.55
N LEU A 77 -3.53 3.22 3.13
CA LEU A 77 -4.88 3.68 3.43
C LEU A 77 -5.07 3.99 4.92
N GLY A 78 -5.73 5.08 5.24
CA GLY A 78 -6.14 5.43 6.59
C GLY A 78 -5.52 6.72 7.10
N HIS A 79 -6.07 7.26 8.18
CA HIS A 79 -5.70 8.57 8.70
C HIS A 79 -4.20 8.70 9.03
N LYS A 80 -3.57 7.65 9.55
CA LYS A 80 -2.11 7.67 9.81
C LYS A 80 -1.29 7.77 8.53
N ALA A 81 -1.72 7.16 7.43
CA ALA A 81 -1.00 7.28 6.17
C ALA A 81 -1.01 8.72 5.63
N MET A 82 -2.01 9.52 6.02
CA MET A 82 -2.16 10.91 5.58
C MET A 82 -1.20 11.87 6.30
N SER A 83 -0.59 11.48 7.42
CA SER A 83 0.35 12.33 8.16
C SER A 83 1.79 12.26 7.67
N VAL A 84 2.05 11.48 6.61
CA VAL A 84 3.38 11.31 6.04
C VAL A 84 3.60 12.31 4.91
N ASP A 85 4.74 13.00 4.92
CA ASP A 85 5.17 13.84 3.81
C ASP A 85 5.75 12.97 2.68
N LEU A 86 4.90 12.66 1.72
CA LEU A 86 5.25 11.83 0.57
C LEU A 86 6.21 12.52 -0.42
N SER A 87 6.40 13.83 -0.33
CA SER A 87 7.28 14.58 -1.24
C SER A 87 8.76 14.21 -1.08
N SER A 88 9.10 13.57 0.04
CA SER A 88 10.45 13.14 0.38
C SER A 88 10.88 11.80 -0.25
N PHE A 89 9.95 11.02 -0.81
CA PHE A 89 10.21 9.70 -1.38
C PHE A 89 10.37 9.72 -2.89
N LYS A 90 11.17 8.79 -3.44
CA LYS A 90 11.43 8.69 -4.89
C LYS A 90 10.50 7.73 -5.60
N SER A 91 10.02 6.72 -4.88
CA SER A 91 9.14 5.68 -5.40
C SER A 91 7.69 6.16 -5.49
N ASN A 92 6.88 5.48 -6.29
CA ASN A 92 5.45 5.79 -6.43
C ASN A 92 4.65 5.35 -5.20
N ILE A 93 4.72 6.17 -4.15
CA ILE A 93 4.01 5.99 -2.90
C ILE A 93 2.82 6.96 -2.84
N ARG A 94 1.64 6.45 -2.50
CA ARG A 94 0.41 7.22 -2.40
C ARG A 94 -0.29 6.93 -1.08
N SER A 95 -1.01 7.91 -0.57
CA SER A 95 -1.87 7.74 0.60
C SER A 95 -3.30 8.20 0.32
N PHE A 96 -4.26 7.50 0.92
CA PHE A 96 -5.67 7.88 0.86
C PHE A 96 -6.28 7.78 2.26
N PRO A 97 -7.24 8.65 2.60
CA PRO A 97 -7.81 8.68 3.95
C PRO A 97 -8.67 7.44 4.25
N SER A 98 -9.19 6.75 3.22
CA SER A 98 -10.02 5.56 3.37
C SER A 98 -10.04 4.69 2.11
N VAL A 99 -10.55 3.46 2.26
CA VAL A 99 -10.80 2.54 1.14
C VAL A 99 -11.74 3.16 0.10
N ILE A 100 -12.79 3.87 0.55
CA ILE A 100 -13.76 4.50 -0.34
C ILE A 100 -13.09 5.58 -1.20
N LYS A 101 -12.27 6.45 -0.57
CA LYS A 101 -11.56 7.50 -1.32
C LYS A 101 -10.54 6.95 -2.30
N PHE A 102 -9.98 5.77 -2.04
CA PHE A 102 -9.15 5.08 -3.01
C PHE A 102 -9.97 4.53 -4.18
N LEU A 103 -11.11 3.89 -3.91
CA LEU A 103 -12.01 3.37 -4.94
C LEU A 103 -12.63 4.45 -5.84
N ASP A 104 -12.79 5.68 -5.34
CA ASP A 104 -13.26 6.83 -6.14
C ASP A 104 -12.25 7.28 -7.21
N GLN A 105 -10.98 6.84 -7.12
CA GLN A 105 -9.89 7.23 -8.01
C GLN A 105 -9.55 6.15 -9.05
N ILE A 106 -10.28 5.03 -9.05
CA ILE A 106 -10.03 3.85 -9.88
C ILE A 106 -11.26 3.49 -10.70
#